data_AF-A0A0K1E0A1-F1
#
_entry.id   AF-A0A0K1E0A1-F1
#
_cell.length_a   1.000
_cell.length_b   1.000
_cell.length_c   1.000
_cell.angle_alpha   90.00
_cell.angle_beta   90.00
_cell.angle_gamma   90.00
#
_symmetry.space_group_name_H-M   'P 1'
#
loop_
_entity.id
_entity.type
_entity.pdbx_description
1 polymer ?
#
loop_
_entity_poly.entity_id
_entity_poly.type
_entity_poly.pdbx_seq_one_letter_code
_entity_poly.pdbx_strand_id
1 'polypeptide(L)'
;MRRAYVQGLLQRRVKYRFDLPAPTSIKSWLAEVRQEVRTLLERDWEAVMCPEAELPSLGMLLVEWRGAHLLADVSICAPVSHPRPPPLSYDVPVERVDVCVEPIAPVFPPAEYIAIHIPSVKTFGRITLRRDYAVVKYRGLLFATEVKYGPEARGGVVLSLARYRCGPYDVGEALKKLKRILYSKY
;
A
#
# COMPACT_ATOMS: atom_id res chain seq x y z
N MET A 1 15.84 -7.56 11.85
CA MET A 1 14.53 -7.43 11.16
C MET A 1 14.37 -8.55 10.15
N ARG A 2 13.21 -9.23 10.12
CA ARG A 2 12.93 -10.32 9.17
C ARG A 2 11.75 -9.93 8.28
N ARG A 3 11.87 -10.13 6.96
CA ARG A 3 10.82 -9.84 5.97
C ARG A 3 10.21 -11.13 5.44
N ALA A 4 8.89 -11.21 5.39
CA ALA A 4 8.17 -12.35 4.83
C ALA A 4 6.91 -11.91 4.07
N TYR A 5 6.53 -12.69 3.05
CA TYR A 5 5.21 -12.56 2.44
C TYR A 5 4.24 -13.47 3.19
N VAL A 6 3.14 -12.91 3.67
CA VAL A 6 2.11 -13.63 4.44
C VAL A 6 0.74 -13.40 3.83
N GLN A 7 -0.25 -14.21 4.19
CA GLN A 7 -1.63 -13.93 3.84
C GLN A 7 -2.10 -12.66 4.55
N GLY A 8 -2.66 -11.72 3.79
CA GLY A 8 -3.37 -10.54 4.27
C GLY A 8 -4.88 -10.74 4.19
N LEU A 9 -5.63 -9.63 4.30
CA LEU A 9 -7.09 -9.64 4.34
C LEU A 9 -7.70 -10.03 2.99
N LEU A 10 -7.11 -9.54 1.90
CA LEU A 10 -7.60 -9.79 0.54
C LEU A 10 -6.66 -10.66 -0.31
N GLN A 11 -5.37 -10.47 -0.10
CA GLN A 11 -4.30 -11.09 -0.89
C GLN A 11 -3.04 -11.20 -0.01
N ARG A 12 -1.90 -11.57 -0.60
CA ARG A 12 -0.62 -11.53 0.13
C ARG A 12 -0.29 -10.10 0.55
N ARG A 13 0.37 -9.96 1.68
CA ARG A 13 0.98 -8.73 2.18
C ARG A 13 2.42 -8.99 2.59
N VAL A 14 3.22 -7.94 2.73
CA VAL A 14 4.59 -8.07 3.24
C VAL A 14 4.58 -7.74 4.72
N LYS A 15 5.29 -8.56 5.49
CA LYS A 15 5.42 -8.42 6.95
C LYS A 15 6.88 -8.18 7.30
N TYR A 16 7.10 -7.17 8.14
CA TYR A 16 8.37 -6.78 8.74
C TYR A 16 8.32 -7.10 10.23
N ARG A 17 9.14 -8.05 10.66
CA ARG A 17 9.24 -8.46 12.06
C ARG A 17 10.35 -7.70 12.77
N PHE A 18 9.99 -7.10 13.90
CA PHE A 18 10.87 -6.46 14.85
C PHE A 18 10.82 -7.26 16.16
N ASP A 19 11.92 -7.94 16.46
CA ASP A 19 12.11 -8.61 17.75
C ASP A 19 12.72 -7.56 18.70
N LEU A 20 12.10 -7.36 19.87
CA LEU A 20 12.46 -6.29 20.80
C LEU A 20 13.51 -6.79 21.81
N PRO A 21 14.49 -5.95 22.19
CA PRO A 21 15.55 -6.35 23.12
C PRO A 21 15.03 -6.58 24.55
N ALA A 22 13.93 -5.94 24.92
CA ALA A 22 13.20 -6.12 26.16
C ALA A 22 11.69 -5.95 25.91
N PRO A 23 10.82 -6.47 26.78
CA PRO A 23 9.37 -6.24 26.68
C PRO A 23 9.04 -4.74 26.77
N THR A 24 8.45 -4.19 25.71
CA THR A 24 8.12 -2.76 25.60
C THR A 24 6.71 -2.58 25.07
N SER A 25 6.01 -1.53 25.49
CA SER A 25 4.68 -1.22 24.92
C SER A 25 4.81 -0.83 23.45
N ILE A 26 3.76 -1.09 22.66
CA ILE A 26 3.76 -0.73 21.23
C ILE A 26 3.88 0.79 21.06
N LYS A 27 3.23 1.58 21.94
CA LYS A 27 3.33 3.04 21.91
C LYS A 27 4.75 3.53 22.18
N SER A 28 5.39 3.02 23.22
CA SER A 28 6.77 3.40 23.58
C SER A 28 7.75 3.01 22.47
N TRP A 29 7.63 1.77 21.97
CA TRP A 29 8.46 1.31 20.86
C TRP A 29 8.28 2.19 19.62
N LEU A 30 7.04 2.47 19.21
CA LEU A 30 6.78 3.35 18.06
C LEU A 30 7.35 4.75 18.27
N ALA A 31 7.23 5.34 19.47
CA ALA A 31 7.76 6.67 19.74
C ALA A 31 9.27 6.76 19.47
N GLU A 32 10.01 5.69 19.72
CA GLU A 32 11.47 5.61 19.50
C GLU A 32 11.83 5.30 18.04
N VAL A 33 11.14 4.33 17.41
CA VAL A 33 11.58 3.81 16.10
C VAL A 33 10.76 4.32 14.91
N ARG A 34 9.77 5.20 15.12
CA ARG A 34 8.87 5.67 14.05
C ARG A 34 9.61 6.15 12.81
N GLN A 35 10.64 6.96 12.99
CA GLN A 35 11.41 7.50 11.87
C GLN A 35 12.25 6.43 11.17
N GLU A 36 12.79 5.47 11.91
CA GLU A 36 13.54 4.35 11.35
C GLU A 36 12.65 3.41 10.54
N VAL A 37 11.47 3.07 11.06
CA VAL A 37 10.45 2.27 10.37
C VAL A 37 10.01 2.97 9.09
N ARG A 38 9.72 4.28 9.16
CA ARG A 38 9.38 5.09 7.99
C ARG A 38 10.49 5.02 6.93
N THR A 39 11.72 5.36 7.32
CA THR A 39 12.87 5.41 6.40
C THR A 39 13.13 4.04 5.76
N LEU A 40 12.99 2.97 6.55
CA LEU A 40 13.10 1.60 6.07
C LEU A 40 12.05 1.32 4.99
N LEU A 41 10.78 1.63 5.25
CA LEU A 41 9.68 1.33 4.33
C LEU A 41 9.73 2.19 3.06
N GLU A 42 10.03 3.49 3.19
CA GLU A 42 10.23 4.40 2.05
C GLU A 42 11.35 3.89 1.13
N ARG A 43 12.49 3.48 1.70
CA ARG A 43 13.60 2.91 0.94
C ARG A 43 13.24 1.56 0.33
N ASP A 44 12.66 0.66 1.13
CA ASP A 44 12.35 -0.69 0.67
C ASP A 44 11.37 -0.67 -0.49
N TRP A 45 10.37 0.23 -0.46
CA TRP A 45 9.32 0.28 -1.46
C TRP A 45 9.53 1.33 -2.55
N GLU A 46 10.59 2.14 -2.49
CA GLU A 46 10.75 3.32 -3.35
C GLU A 46 9.49 4.20 -3.26
N ALA A 47 9.16 4.60 -2.05
CA ALA A 47 7.88 5.20 -1.72
C ALA A 47 8.02 6.43 -0.84
N VAL A 48 6.96 7.24 -0.80
CA VAL A 48 6.77 8.28 0.23
C VAL A 48 5.74 7.78 1.24
N MET A 49 6.07 7.84 2.53
CA MET A 49 5.14 7.49 3.59
C MET A 49 4.32 8.72 3.99
N CYS A 50 3.01 8.60 3.86
CA CYS A 50 2.01 9.51 4.39
C CYS A 50 1.62 9.04 5.79
N PRO A 51 2.19 9.62 6.86
CA PRO A 51 1.97 9.12 8.21
C PRO A 51 0.52 9.36 8.67
N GLU A 52 0.01 8.41 9.44
CA GLU A 52 -1.26 8.55 10.16
C GLU A 52 -1.01 8.48 11.67
N ALA A 53 -1.88 9.11 12.45
CA ALA A 53 -1.73 9.17 13.91
C ALA A 53 -2.45 8.03 14.64
N GLU A 54 -3.42 7.37 13.99
CA GLU A 54 -4.34 6.45 14.65
C GLU A 54 -3.93 4.99 14.44
N LEU A 55 -3.56 4.33 15.54
CA LEU A 55 -3.28 2.89 15.53
C LEU A 55 -4.55 2.07 15.27
N PRO A 56 -4.46 0.92 14.55
CA PRO A 56 -3.23 0.21 14.18
C PRO A 56 -2.55 0.74 12.91
N SER A 57 -3.15 1.71 12.21
CA SER A 57 -2.54 2.32 11.04
C SER A 57 -1.32 3.15 11.44
N LEU A 58 -0.26 3.00 10.67
CA LEU A 58 0.91 3.88 10.69
C LEU A 58 0.84 4.90 9.54
N GLY A 59 -0.10 4.69 8.61
CA GLY A 59 -0.34 5.51 7.44
C GLY A 59 -0.18 4.73 6.14
N MET A 60 -0.04 5.47 5.04
CA MET A 60 -0.06 4.92 3.69
C MET A 60 1.28 5.13 2.98
N LEU A 61 1.69 4.17 2.16
CA LEU A 61 2.79 4.34 1.21
C LEU A 61 2.24 4.76 -0.16
N LEU A 62 2.82 5.83 -0.69
CA LEU A 62 2.76 6.21 -2.10
C LEU A 62 3.98 5.60 -2.79
N VAL A 63 3.83 4.39 -3.30
CA VAL A 63 4.89 3.62 -3.98
C VAL A 63 5.09 4.18 -5.39
N GLU A 64 6.28 4.68 -5.69
CA GLU A 64 6.61 5.17 -7.02
C GLU A 64 6.67 4.01 -8.02
N TRP A 65 5.91 4.15 -9.10
CA TRP A 65 5.85 3.15 -10.16
C TRP A 65 5.61 3.84 -11.49
N ARG A 66 6.66 3.91 -12.32
CA ARG A 66 6.61 4.52 -13.66
C ARG A 66 6.17 6.01 -13.62
N GLY A 67 6.54 6.74 -12.57
CA GLY A 67 6.12 8.12 -12.34
C GLY A 67 4.69 8.27 -11.85
N ALA A 68 3.95 7.17 -11.69
CA ALA A 68 2.65 7.12 -11.05
C ALA A 68 2.76 6.50 -9.65
N HIS A 69 1.65 6.46 -8.91
CA HIS A 69 1.65 5.90 -7.56
C HIS A 69 0.84 4.60 -7.47
N LEU A 70 1.37 3.63 -6.74
CA LEU A 70 0.65 2.48 -6.18
C LEU A 70 0.47 2.70 -4.68
N LEU A 71 -0.66 2.25 -4.11
CA LEU A 71 -0.99 2.54 -2.72
C LEU A 71 -0.92 1.29 -1.85
N ALA A 72 -0.33 1.42 -0.66
CA ALA A 72 -0.38 0.40 0.38
C ALA A 72 -0.67 1.01 1.75
N ASP A 73 -1.49 0.34 2.53
CA ASP A 73 -1.62 0.57 3.97
C ASP A 73 -0.38 0.04 4.69
N VAL A 74 0.07 0.77 5.70
CA VAL A 74 1.08 0.33 6.66
C VAL A 74 0.43 0.27 8.02
N SER A 75 0.39 -0.91 8.63
CA SER A 75 -0.25 -1.10 9.92
C SER A 75 0.49 -2.10 10.79
N ILE A 76 0.34 -1.97 12.11
CA ILE A 76 0.75 -3.02 13.04
C ILE A 76 -0.22 -4.19 12.90
N CYS A 77 0.33 -5.35 12.55
CA CYS A 77 -0.45 -6.56 12.26
C CYS A 77 -0.20 -7.70 13.25
N ALA A 78 0.78 -7.57 14.14
CA ALA A 78 0.92 -8.40 15.33
C ALA A 78 1.65 -7.62 16.44
N PRO A 79 1.31 -7.87 17.72
CA PRO A 79 0.34 -8.85 18.22
C PRO A 79 -1.13 -8.39 18.05
N VAL A 80 -1.33 -7.15 17.62
CA VAL A 80 -2.64 -6.58 17.36
C VAL A 80 -3.10 -6.98 15.96
N SER A 81 -4.04 -7.94 15.87
CA SER A 81 -4.58 -8.43 14.60
C SER A 81 -6.01 -7.95 14.30
N HIS A 82 -6.62 -7.21 15.24
CA HIS A 82 -7.97 -6.67 15.09
C HIS A 82 -7.92 -5.25 14.48
N PRO A 83 -8.81 -4.90 13.53
CA PRO A 83 -8.81 -3.57 12.89
C PRO A 83 -9.21 -2.42 13.85
N ARG A 84 -9.93 -2.75 14.93
CA ARG A 84 -10.29 -1.80 16.01
C ARG A 84 -10.04 -2.46 17.37
N PRO A 85 -8.79 -2.63 17.77
CA PRO A 85 -8.47 -3.27 19.04
C PRO A 85 -8.78 -2.29 20.19
N PRO A 86 -9.01 -2.79 21.41
CA PRO A 86 -9.09 -1.94 22.59
C PRO A 86 -7.81 -1.08 22.69
N PRO A 87 -7.90 0.23 23.04
CA PRO A 87 -6.73 1.10 23.13
C PRO A 87 -5.62 0.55 24.04
N LEU A 88 -6.02 -0.17 25.11
CA LEU A 88 -5.13 -0.81 26.07
C LEU A 88 -4.21 -1.86 25.42
N SER A 89 -4.60 -2.44 24.28
CA SER A 89 -3.75 -3.40 23.55
C SER A 89 -2.41 -2.82 23.09
N TYR A 90 -2.29 -1.49 23.01
CA TYR A 90 -1.03 -0.81 22.64
C TYR A 90 -0.16 -0.45 23.84
N ASP A 91 -0.70 -0.54 25.05
CA ASP A 91 -0.01 -0.24 26.32
C ASP A 91 0.60 -1.49 26.95
N VAL A 92 0.14 -2.68 26.56
CA VAL A 92 0.68 -3.96 27.04
C VAL A 92 2.11 -4.16 26.52
N PRO A 93 3.09 -4.51 27.38
CA PRO A 93 4.44 -4.86 26.96
C PRO A 93 4.46 -6.11 26.08
N VAL A 94 5.23 -6.04 25.01
CA VAL A 94 5.37 -7.12 24.02
C VAL A 94 6.84 -7.34 23.73
N GLU A 95 7.21 -8.55 23.33
CA GLU A 95 8.58 -8.89 22.92
C GLU A 95 8.78 -8.76 21.40
N ARG A 96 7.69 -8.55 20.66
CA ARG A 96 7.69 -8.57 19.21
C ARG A 96 6.59 -7.70 18.64
N VAL A 97 6.93 -6.94 17.61
CA VAL A 97 5.97 -6.20 16.77
C VAL A 97 6.16 -6.59 15.31
N ASP A 98 5.07 -6.91 14.62
CA ASP A 98 5.08 -7.10 13.17
C ASP A 98 4.35 -5.91 12.52
N VAL A 99 5.03 -5.24 11.57
CA VAL A 99 4.46 -4.20 10.71
C VAL A 99 4.16 -4.79 9.34
N CYS A 100 2.98 -4.56 8.82
CA CYS A 100 2.55 -5.07 7.53
C CYS A 100 2.39 -3.95 6.51
N VAL A 101 2.73 -4.25 5.26
CA VAL A 101 2.46 -3.43 4.08
C VAL A 101 1.46 -4.19 3.22
N GLU A 102 0.25 -3.67 3.10
CA GLU A 102 -0.87 -4.31 2.41
C GLU A 102 -1.38 -3.42 1.28
N PRO A 103 -1.42 -3.90 0.02
CA PRO A 103 -1.96 -3.10 -1.08
C PRO A 103 -3.40 -2.69 -0.81
N ILE A 104 -3.71 -1.44 -1.11
CA ILE A 104 -5.06 -0.87 -1.01
C ILE A 104 -5.44 -0.18 -2.32
N ALA A 105 -6.73 0.01 -2.55
CA ALA A 105 -7.17 0.82 -3.67
C ALA A 105 -7.18 2.32 -3.29
N PRO A 106 -6.98 3.23 -4.25
CA PRO A 106 -7.18 4.66 -4.02
C PRO A 106 -8.64 4.92 -3.66
N VAL A 107 -8.89 5.64 -2.56
CA VAL A 107 -10.27 6.05 -2.17
C VAL A 107 -10.53 7.53 -2.36
N PHE A 108 -9.50 8.30 -2.72
CA PHE A 108 -9.57 9.72 -2.99
C PHE A 108 -9.13 10.01 -4.44
N PRO A 109 -9.57 11.15 -5.02
CA PRO A 109 -9.25 11.48 -6.41
C PRO A 109 -7.74 11.64 -6.66
N PRO A 110 -7.25 11.30 -7.86
CA PRO A 110 -5.89 11.60 -8.27
C PRO A 110 -5.58 13.09 -8.20
N ALA A 111 -4.36 13.42 -7.77
CA ALA A 111 -3.85 14.79 -7.80
C ALA A 111 -3.47 15.21 -9.23
N GLU A 112 -2.89 14.28 -9.98
CA GLU A 112 -2.53 14.47 -11.39
C GLU A 112 -2.49 13.11 -12.11
N TYR A 113 -2.34 13.16 -13.44
CA TYR A 113 -2.10 11.97 -14.24
C TYR A 113 -0.81 12.15 -15.05
N ILE A 114 0.01 11.11 -15.08
CA ILE A 114 1.19 11.04 -15.93
C ILE A 114 0.86 10.21 -17.17
N ALA A 115 1.08 10.80 -18.35
CA ALA A 115 0.88 10.12 -19.62
C ALA A 115 2.11 9.28 -19.98
N ILE A 116 1.88 8.02 -20.31
CA ILE A 116 2.90 7.09 -20.81
C ILE A 116 2.43 6.58 -22.17
N HIS A 117 3.32 6.67 -23.14
CA HIS A 117 3.08 6.26 -24.52
C HIS A 117 3.67 4.86 -24.71
N ILE A 118 2.84 3.90 -25.06
CA ILE A 118 3.22 2.49 -25.15
C ILE A 118 2.70 1.84 -26.43
N PRO A 119 3.44 0.90 -27.03
CA PRO A 119 2.95 0.20 -28.22
C PRO A 119 1.67 -0.60 -27.98
N SER A 120 1.57 -1.24 -26.80
CA SER A 120 0.37 -1.97 -26.38
C SER A 120 0.37 -2.19 -24.86
N VAL A 121 -0.81 -2.34 -24.28
CA VAL A 121 -0.96 -2.67 -22.85
C VAL A 121 -0.31 -4.02 -22.52
N LYS A 122 -0.36 -5.00 -23.44
CA LYS A 122 0.22 -6.33 -23.24
C LYS A 122 1.73 -6.30 -23.07
N THR A 123 2.41 -5.37 -23.75
CA THR A 123 3.87 -5.20 -23.64
C THR A 123 4.26 -4.38 -22.40
N PHE A 124 3.31 -3.71 -21.74
CA PHE A 124 3.55 -2.86 -20.58
C PHE A 124 3.54 -3.61 -19.24
N GLY A 125 4.06 -4.85 -19.22
CA GLY A 125 4.59 -5.48 -17.99
C GLY A 125 3.60 -5.86 -16.88
N ARG A 126 2.86 -6.95 -17.06
CA ARG A 126 1.98 -7.58 -16.03
C ARG A 126 0.95 -6.62 -15.42
N ILE A 127 0.40 -5.77 -16.27
CA ILE A 127 -0.75 -4.95 -15.95
C ILE A 127 -1.97 -5.62 -16.57
N THR A 128 -3.06 -5.64 -15.82
CA THR A 128 -4.37 -6.00 -16.34
C THR A 128 -5.27 -4.79 -16.22
N LEU A 129 -5.77 -4.29 -17.36
CA LEU A 129 -6.75 -3.23 -17.33
C LEU A 129 -8.09 -3.77 -16.83
N ARG A 130 -8.70 -2.95 -15.98
CA ARG A 130 -10.11 -2.96 -15.61
C ARG A 130 -10.67 -1.60 -15.98
N ARG A 131 -12.00 -1.49 -16.07
CA ARG A 131 -12.72 -0.27 -16.48
C ARG A 131 -11.92 1.03 -16.31
N ASP A 132 -11.80 1.52 -15.09
CA ASP A 132 -11.11 2.78 -14.75
C ASP A 132 -9.80 2.54 -13.96
N TYR A 133 -9.30 1.30 -13.92
CA TYR A 133 -8.18 0.91 -13.06
C TYR A 133 -7.18 -0.01 -13.77
N ALA A 134 -5.91 0.20 -13.49
CA ALA A 134 -4.84 -0.74 -13.82
C ALA A 134 -4.56 -1.62 -12.60
N VAL A 135 -4.68 -2.94 -12.75
CA VAL A 135 -4.19 -3.91 -11.77
C VAL A 135 -2.75 -4.26 -12.10
N VAL A 136 -1.83 -3.92 -11.21
CA VAL A 136 -0.38 -4.02 -11.42
C VAL A 136 0.21 -5.10 -10.52
N LYS A 137 0.87 -6.09 -11.11
CA LYS A 137 1.66 -7.05 -10.31
C LYS A 137 3.03 -6.46 -9.99
N TYR A 138 3.19 -5.87 -8.81
CA TYR A 138 4.43 -5.28 -8.33
C TYR A 138 4.94 -6.03 -7.11
N ARG A 139 6.21 -6.45 -7.14
CA ARG A 139 6.88 -7.21 -6.07
C ARG A 139 6.05 -8.40 -5.56
N GLY A 140 5.38 -9.12 -6.46
CA GLY A 140 4.58 -10.30 -6.12
C GLY A 140 3.22 -10.03 -5.49
N LEU A 141 2.81 -8.76 -5.35
CA LEU A 141 1.50 -8.32 -4.88
C LEU A 141 0.70 -7.68 -6.04
N LEU A 142 -0.62 -7.57 -5.88
CA LEU A 142 -1.50 -6.92 -6.85
C LEU A 142 -1.93 -5.55 -6.33
N PHE A 143 -1.50 -4.49 -6.99
CA PHE A 143 -1.92 -3.12 -6.70
C PHE A 143 -2.99 -2.68 -7.67
N ALA A 144 -3.81 -1.71 -7.28
CA ALA A 144 -4.73 -1.03 -8.17
C ALA A 144 -4.40 0.47 -8.19
N THR A 145 -4.40 1.06 -9.37
CA THR A 145 -4.28 2.51 -9.55
C THR A 145 -5.25 2.97 -10.64
N GLU A 146 -5.83 4.14 -10.49
CA GLU A 146 -6.67 4.74 -11.53
C GLU A 146 -5.88 4.95 -12.82
N VAL A 147 -6.52 4.63 -13.93
CA VAL A 147 -5.94 4.77 -15.27
C VAL A 147 -6.99 5.29 -16.24
N LYS A 148 -6.57 6.17 -17.14
CA LYS A 148 -7.30 6.47 -18.37
C LYS A 148 -6.47 5.98 -19.54
N TYR A 149 -7.11 5.49 -20.59
CA TYR A 149 -6.40 5.00 -21.76
C TYR A 149 -7.11 5.36 -23.04
N GLY A 150 -6.35 5.53 -24.11
CA GLY A 150 -6.86 5.89 -25.43
C GLY A 150 -5.85 5.58 -26.53
N PRO A 151 -6.27 5.71 -27.80
CA PRO A 151 -5.36 5.54 -28.92
C PRO A 151 -4.32 6.67 -28.94
N GLU A 152 -3.08 6.34 -29.30
CA GLU A 152 -2.05 7.32 -29.60
C GLU A 152 -2.06 7.70 -31.09
N ALA A 153 -1.91 8.99 -31.40
CA ALA A 153 -1.98 9.52 -32.76
C ALA A 153 -0.96 8.91 -33.74
N ARG A 154 0.19 8.44 -33.26
CA ARG A 154 1.25 7.82 -34.06
C ARG A 154 1.18 6.29 -34.08
N GLY A 155 0.09 5.72 -33.55
CA GLY A 155 -0.08 4.28 -33.33
C GLY A 155 0.38 3.89 -31.93
N GLY A 156 -0.38 2.99 -31.28
CA GLY A 156 -0.15 2.58 -29.90
C GLY A 156 -1.27 3.04 -28.94
N VAL A 157 -0.95 3.09 -27.65
CA VAL A 157 -1.87 3.43 -26.57
C VAL A 157 -1.21 4.47 -25.67
N VAL A 158 -1.93 5.54 -25.38
CA VAL A 158 -1.59 6.43 -24.26
C VAL A 158 -2.26 5.91 -23.00
N LEU A 159 -1.46 5.70 -21.94
CA LEU A 159 -1.94 5.40 -20.59
C LEU A 159 -1.69 6.61 -19.69
N SER A 160 -2.74 7.21 -19.17
CA SER A 160 -2.68 8.24 -18.14
C SER A 160 -2.83 7.58 -16.78
N LEU A 161 -1.72 7.44 -16.05
CA LEU A 161 -1.67 6.80 -14.73
C LEU A 161 -1.75 7.85 -13.62
N ALA A 162 -2.52 7.56 -12.58
CA ALA A 162 -2.75 8.49 -11.49
C ALA A 162 -1.54 8.65 -10.54
N ARG A 163 -1.31 9.89 -10.13
CA ARG A 163 -0.54 10.22 -8.92
C ARG A 163 -1.45 10.71 -7.83
N TYR A 164 -1.08 10.35 -6.61
CA TYR A 164 -1.82 10.62 -5.40
C TYR A 164 -1.02 11.54 -4.48
N ARG A 165 -1.73 12.36 -3.70
CA ARG A 165 -1.15 13.11 -2.58
C ARG A 165 -1.49 12.42 -1.27
N CYS A 166 -0.77 12.75 -0.21
CA CYS A 166 -1.16 12.33 1.13
C CYS A 166 -2.56 12.88 1.47
N GLY A 167 -3.38 12.03 2.05
CA GLY A 167 -4.74 12.36 2.48
C GLY A 167 -5.28 11.28 3.41
N PRO A 168 -6.30 11.60 4.21
CA PRO A 168 -6.97 10.62 5.04
C PRO A 168 -7.66 9.56 4.16
N TYR A 169 -7.72 8.33 4.66
CA TYR A 169 -8.39 7.23 3.98
C TYR A 169 -8.97 6.25 4.99
N ASP A 170 -10.09 5.61 4.66
CA ASP A 170 -10.59 4.46 5.41
C ASP A 170 -10.02 3.17 4.80
N VAL A 171 -9.23 2.44 5.59
CA VAL A 171 -8.58 1.18 5.17
C VAL A 171 -9.64 0.16 4.72
N GLY A 172 -10.77 0.09 5.42
CA GLY A 172 -11.85 -0.84 5.12
C GLY A 172 -12.51 -0.57 3.78
N GLU A 173 -12.80 0.69 3.45
CA GLU A 173 -13.29 1.13 2.15
C GLU A 173 -12.28 0.87 1.05
N ALA A 174 -11.00 1.15 1.31
CA ALA A 174 -9.91 0.93 0.37
C ALA A 174 -9.75 -0.55 0.02
N LEU A 175 -9.83 -1.45 1.01
CA LEU A 175 -9.80 -2.89 0.80
C LEU A 175 -11.07 -3.42 0.11
N LYS A 176 -12.27 -2.93 0.49
CA LYS A 176 -13.53 -3.28 -0.19
C LYS A 176 -13.48 -2.85 -1.66
N LYS A 177 -12.97 -1.66 -1.95
CA LYS A 177 -12.78 -1.15 -3.31
C LYS A 177 -11.76 -1.99 -4.07
N LEU A 178 -10.63 -2.33 -3.45
CA LEU A 178 -9.63 -3.22 -4.07
C LEU A 178 -10.22 -4.59 -4.41
N LYS A 179 -10.98 -5.20 -3.50
CA LYS A 179 -11.70 -6.45 -3.75
C LYS A 179 -12.59 -6.35 -4.98
N ARG A 180 -13.41 -5.30 -5.09
CA ARG A 180 -14.25 -5.09 -6.28
C ARG A 180 -13.42 -5.00 -7.56
N ILE A 181 -12.30 -4.28 -7.55
CA ILE A 181 -11.43 -4.14 -8.72
C ILE A 181 -10.81 -5.49 -9.11
N LEU A 182 -10.20 -6.21 -8.15
CA LEU A 182 -9.51 -7.47 -8.43
C LEU A 182 -10.44 -8.58 -8.94
N TYR A 183 -11.66 -8.65 -8.39
CA TYR A 183 -12.65 -9.67 -8.75
C TYR A 183 -13.65 -9.23 -9.82
N SER A 184 -13.59 -7.97 -10.27
CA SER A 184 -14.36 -7.53 -11.44
C SER A 184 -13.87 -8.27 -12.69
N LYS A 185 -14.82 -8.77 -13.48
CA LYS A 185 -14.54 -9.41 -14.78
C LYS A 185 -14.24 -8.40 -15.89
N TYR A 186 -14.51 -7.10 -15.65
CA TYR A 186 -14.39 -6.01 -16.61
C TYR A 186 -13.97 -4.71 -15.91
#